data_AF-A0A1A7X8T7-F1
#
_entry.id   AF-A0A1A7X8T7-F1
#
_cell.length_a   1.000
_cell.length_b   1.000
_cell.length_c   1.000
_cell.angle_alpha   90.00
_cell.angle_beta   90.00
_cell.angle_gamma   90.00
#
_symmetry.space_group_name_H-M   'P 1'
#
loop_
_entity.id
_entity.type
_entity.pdbx_description
1 polymer ?
#
loop_
_entity_poly.entity_id
_entity_poly.type
_entity_poly.pdbx_seq_one_letter_code
_entity_poly.pdbx_strand_id
1 'polypeptide(L)'
;WCYHFCSLYSGSISDKELLKQSSIIPLLDKEMAVTVDKGFRIEDLVPCKVYQPPFLSKKSQLSHDEVLFTQEIARLRIHVERAIRRIKENKIFDTIIPLTIAARVNQVFAVACLLSNYQNKPLVKAWAEEKTAN
;
A
#
# COMPACT_ATOMS: atom_id res chain seq x y z
N TRP A 1 2.72 -7.96 8.96
CA TRP A 1 2.02 -7.11 7.98
C TRP A 1 0.54 -7.34 8.12
N CYS A 2 -0.23 -6.28 8.35
CA CYS A 2 -1.69 -6.29 8.30
C CYS A 2 -2.13 -5.57 7.00
N TYR A 3 -3.32 -5.90 6.51
CA TYR A 3 -3.95 -5.12 5.45
C TYR A 3 -5.03 -4.24 6.06
N HIS A 4 -5.03 -2.98 5.65
CA HIS A 4 -6.19 -2.12 5.80
C HIS A 4 -6.75 -1.87 4.40
N PHE A 5 -8.05 -2.05 4.22
CA PHE A 5 -8.74 -1.79 2.97
C PHE A 5 -9.97 -0.93 3.27
N CYS A 6 -10.30 -0.01 2.37
CA CYS A 6 -11.54 0.74 2.41
C CYS A 6 -12.61 0.05 1.58
N SER A 7 -13.84 0.58 1.65
CA SER A 7 -14.90 0.22 0.71
C SER A 7 -14.44 0.45 -0.73
N LEU A 8 -14.91 -0.37 -1.67
CA LEU A 8 -14.67 -0.21 -3.08
C LEU A 8 -15.59 0.89 -3.64
N TYR A 9 -15.02 1.74 -4.49
CA TYR A 9 -15.71 2.84 -5.13
C TYR A 9 -15.56 2.75 -6.64
N SER A 10 -16.48 3.38 -7.36
CA SER A 10 -16.35 3.60 -8.81
C SER A 10 -15.15 4.50 -9.12
N GLY A 11 -14.59 4.43 -10.33
CA GLY A 11 -13.39 5.18 -10.74
C GLY A 11 -13.52 6.71 -10.80
N SER A 12 -14.66 7.27 -10.40
CA SER A 12 -14.92 8.71 -10.38
C SER A 12 -14.52 9.41 -9.06
N ILE A 13 -14.05 8.67 -8.06
CA ILE A 13 -13.59 9.21 -6.78
C ILE A 13 -12.08 9.48 -6.82
N SER A 14 -11.63 10.57 -6.20
CA SER A 14 -10.20 10.86 -6.08
C SER A 14 -9.53 10.04 -4.98
N ASP A 15 -8.23 9.77 -5.12
CA ASP A 15 -7.45 9.07 -4.09
C ASP A 15 -7.46 9.79 -2.74
N LYS A 16 -7.52 11.14 -2.74
CA LYS A 16 -7.63 11.93 -1.51
C LYS A 16 -8.95 11.68 -0.82
N GLU A 17 -10.03 11.63 -1.59
CA GLU A 17 -11.35 11.36 -1.03
C GLU A 17 -11.44 9.91 -0.55
N LEU A 18 -10.87 8.94 -1.28
CA LEU A 18 -10.74 7.56 -0.81
C LEU A 18 -10.00 7.48 0.54
N LEU A 19 -8.91 8.22 0.70
CA LEU A 19 -8.17 8.24 1.96
C LEU A 19 -9.03 8.82 3.11
N LYS A 20 -9.79 9.89 2.86
CA LYS A 20 -10.70 10.47 3.87
C LYS A 20 -11.84 9.54 4.25
N GLN A 21 -12.39 8.81 3.28
CA GLN A 21 -13.45 7.83 3.48
C GLN A 21 -12.90 6.54 4.13
N SER A 22 -11.60 6.32 4.07
CA SER A 22 -10.95 5.22 4.77
C SER A 22 -10.82 5.49 6.26
N SER A 23 -10.86 4.45 7.07
CA SER A 23 -10.65 4.54 8.52
C SER A 23 -9.16 4.48 8.91
N ILE A 24 -8.24 4.78 7.98
CA ILE A 24 -6.80 4.70 8.24
C ILE A 24 -6.25 5.94 8.95
N ILE A 25 -6.77 7.14 8.66
CA ILE A 25 -6.25 8.40 9.22
C ILE A 25 -6.26 8.41 10.75
N PRO A 26 -7.34 7.99 11.43
CA PRO A 26 -7.38 7.95 12.90
C PRO A 26 -6.43 6.93 13.54
N LEU A 27 -5.83 6.03 12.74
CA LEU A 27 -4.86 5.03 13.20
C LEU A 27 -3.41 5.53 13.07
N LEU A 28 -3.20 6.71 12.49
CA LEU A 28 -1.87 7.29 12.26
C LEU A 28 -1.51 8.26 13.37
N ASP A 29 -0.32 8.08 13.93
CA ASP A 29 0.24 8.99 14.93
C ASP A 29 1.44 9.77 14.37
N LYS A 30 1.84 10.85 15.07
CA LYS A 30 2.95 11.74 14.64
C LYS A 30 4.30 11.04 14.51
N GLU A 31 4.51 9.96 15.25
CA GLU A 31 5.75 9.17 15.24
C GLU A 31 5.79 8.16 14.08
N MET A 32 4.69 8.00 13.35
CA MET A 32 4.61 7.10 12.21
C MET A 32 5.07 7.78 10.91
N ALA A 33 5.19 6.97 9.87
CA ALA A 33 5.40 7.45 8.52
C ALA A 33 4.59 6.65 7.50
N VAL A 34 4.13 7.32 6.45
CA VAL A 34 3.40 6.72 5.33
C VAL A 34 4.15 6.96 4.04
N THR A 35 4.22 5.95 3.19
CA THR A 35 4.73 6.08 1.82
C THR A 35 3.56 6.14 0.86
N VAL A 36 3.55 7.13 -0.03
CA VAL A 36 2.47 7.33 -0.99
C VAL A 36 3.00 7.42 -2.41
N ASP A 37 2.13 7.12 -3.39
CA ASP A 37 2.49 7.24 -4.79
C ASP A 37 2.78 8.70 -5.17
N LYS A 38 3.58 8.84 -6.24
CA LYS A 38 4.00 10.14 -6.73
C LYS A 38 2.79 11.01 -7.12
N GLY A 39 2.75 12.24 -6.61
CA GLY A 39 1.66 13.18 -6.86
C GLY A 39 0.50 13.07 -5.87
N PHE A 40 0.50 12.06 -4.99
CA PHE A 40 -0.53 11.91 -3.97
C PHE A 40 -0.20 12.73 -2.71
N ARG A 41 -0.53 14.02 -2.75
CA ARG A 41 -0.27 14.97 -1.66
C ARG A 41 -1.29 14.80 -0.53
N ILE A 42 -0.88 14.31 0.62
CA ILE A 42 -1.76 14.05 1.78
C ILE A 42 -1.21 14.63 3.08
N GLU A 43 -0.17 15.46 2.98
CA GLU A 43 0.53 16.07 4.11
C GLU A 43 -0.40 16.94 4.96
N ASP A 44 -1.49 17.45 4.36
CA ASP A 44 -2.56 18.20 5.01
C ASP A 44 -3.61 17.34 5.71
N LEU A 45 -3.63 16.02 5.44
CA LEU A 45 -4.66 15.09 5.89
C LEU A 45 -4.20 14.15 7.01
N VAL A 46 -2.90 13.95 7.16
CA VAL A 46 -2.34 12.97 8.13
C VAL A 46 -1.41 13.65 9.13
N PRO A 47 -1.36 13.18 10.39
CA PRO A 47 -0.49 13.76 11.41
C PRO A 47 0.97 13.30 11.32
N CYS A 48 1.26 12.35 10.42
CA CYS A 48 2.52 11.60 10.36
C CYS A 48 3.42 12.05 9.21
N LYS A 49 4.66 11.56 9.17
CA LYS A 49 5.60 11.90 8.09
C LYS A 49 5.20 11.23 6.77
N VAL A 50 5.03 12.01 5.71
CA VAL A 50 4.71 11.50 4.37
C VAL A 50 5.99 11.38 3.54
N TYR A 51 6.21 10.20 2.97
CA TYR A 51 7.28 9.94 2.02
C TYR A 51 6.73 9.71 0.62
N GLN A 52 7.26 10.44 -0.36
CA GLN A 52 6.91 10.32 -1.77
C GLN A 52 8.16 9.99 -2.59
N PRO A 53 8.03 9.20 -3.67
CA PRO A 53 9.08 9.12 -4.68
C PRO A 53 9.39 10.53 -5.23
N PRO A 54 10.67 10.88 -5.42
CA PRO A 54 11.01 12.23 -5.86
C PRO A 54 10.42 12.54 -7.23
N PHE A 55 10.10 13.82 -7.43
CA PHE A 55 9.92 14.34 -8.77
C PHE A 55 11.28 14.35 -9.46
N LEU A 56 11.36 13.73 -10.64
CA LEU A 56 12.37 14.07 -11.63
C LEU A 56 12.13 15.54 -12.00
N SER A 57 12.65 16.44 -11.17
CA SER A 57 12.71 17.86 -11.49
C SER A 57 13.69 18.05 -12.65
N LYS A 58 13.78 19.26 -13.21
CA LYS A 58 14.60 19.62 -14.38
C LYS A 58 16.12 19.32 -14.26
N LYS A 59 16.57 18.64 -13.20
CA LYS A 59 17.94 18.16 -13.03
C LYS A 59 18.14 16.89 -13.85
N SER A 60 19.27 16.82 -14.56
CA SER A 60 19.66 15.65 -15.36
C SER A 60 20.08 14.45 -14.50
N GLN A 61 20.49 14.67 -13.24
CA GLN A 61 20.98 13.64 -12.32
C GLN A 61 20.58 13.92 -10.87
N LEU A 62 20.34 12.85 -10.11
CA LEU A 62 20.12 12.86 -8.66
C LEU A 62 21.47 12.84 -7.92
N SER A 63 21.54 13.45 -6.74
CA SER A 63 22.70 13.30 -5.85
C SER A 63 22.80 11.87 -5.31
N HIS A 64 23.97 11.49 -4.76
CA HIS A 64 24.16 10.18 -4.13
C HIS A 64 23.13 9.91 -3.03
N ASP A 65 22.86 10.89 -2.17
CA ASP A 65 21.92 10.74 -1.06
C ASP A 65 20.46 10.68 -1.55
N GLU A 66 20.12 11.45 -2.59
CA GLU A 66 18.81 11.38 -3.25
C GLU A 66 18.60 9.99 -3.90
N VAL A 67 19.64 9.40 -4.48
CA VAL A 67 19.59 8.04 -5.04
C VAL A 67 19.34 7.02 -3.94
N LEU A 68 20.07 7.07 -2.83
CA LEU A 68 19.89 6.14 -1.71
C LEU A 68 18.47 6.22 -1.14
N PHE A 69 17.99 7.43 -0.86
CA PHE A 69 16.63 7.65 -0.37
C PHE A 69 15.58 7.13 -1.35
N THR A 70 15.75 7.36 -2.65
CA THR A 70 14.85 6.84 -3.69
C THR A 70 14.82 5.32 -3.72
N GLN A 71 15.99 4.68 -3.56
CA GLN A 71 16.09 3.23 -3.50
C GLN A 71 15.36 2.66 -2.28
N GLU A 72 15.42 3.32 -1.11
CA GLU A 72 14.67 2.90 0.08
C GLU A 72 13.16 2.97 -0.15
N ILE A 73 12.65 4.08 -0.68
CA ILE A 73 11.24 4.22 -1.03
C ILE A 73 10.80 3.17 -2.07
N ALA A 74 11.63 2.91 -3.08
CA ALA A 74 11.35 1.88 -4.08
C ALA A 74 11.31 0.47 -3.45
N ARG A 75 12.22 0.14 -2.52
CA ARG A 75 12.21 -1.13 -1.79
C ARG A 75 10.93 -1.32 -0.99
N LEU A 76 10.46 -0.28 -0.31
CA LEU A 76 9.18 -0.31 0.41
C LEU A 76 7.99 -0.53 -0.54
N ARG A 77 7.98 0.16 -1.68
CA ARG A 77 6.92 0.04 -2.70
C ARG A 77 6.81 -1.37 -3.28
N ILE A 78 7.95 -2.06 -3.48
CA ILE A 78 7.97 -3.44 -3.96
C ILE A 78 7.15 -4.36 -3.04
N HIS A 79 7.12 -4.12 -1.72
CA HIS A 79 6.30 -4.92 -0.81
C HIS A 79 4.80 -4.72 -1.02
N VAL A 80 4.37 -3.48 -1.27
CA VAL A 80 2.97 -3.16 -1.61
C VAL A 80 2.58 -3.79 -2.94
N GLU A 81 3.42 -3.66 -3.97
CA GLU A 81 3.19 -4.26 -5.29
C GLU A 81 3.11 -5.79 -5.22
N ARG A 82 3.97 -6.43 -4.42
CA ARG A 82 3.90 -7.88 -4.16
C ARG A 82 2.62 -8.29 -3.45
N ALA A 83 2.14 -7.50 -2.49
CA ALA A 83 0.86 -7.76 -1.82
C ALA A 83 -0.30 -7.69 -2.81
N ILE A 84 -0.38 -6.61 -3.59
CA ILE A 84 -1.41 -6.42 -4.63
C ILE A 84 -1.35 -7.56 -5.65
N ARG A 85 -0.14 -7.94 -6.08
CA ARG A 85 0.05 -9.05 -7.02
C ARG A 85 -0.52 -10.36 -6.47
N ARG A 86 -0.24 -10.72 -5.22
CA ARG A 86 -0.78 -11.95 -4.61
C ARG A 86 -2.30 -11.95 -4.52
N ILE A 87 -2.92 -10.80 -4.24
CA ILE A 87 -4.38 -10.66 -4.25
C ILE A 87 -4.92 -10.92 -5.66
N LYS A 88 -4.26 -10.36 -6.69
CA LYS A 88 -4.64 -10.56 -8.11
C LYS A 88 -4.43 -12.01 -8.59
N GLU A 89 -3.41 -12.70 -8.10
CA GLU A 89 -3.12 -14.11 -8.46
C GLU A 89 -4.25 -15.08 -8.08
N ASN A 90 -5.16 -14.69 -7.18
CA ASN A 90 -6.36 -15.47 -6.86
C ASN A 90 -7.42 -15.44 -7.97
N LYS A 91 -7.31 -14.53 -8.95
CA LYS A 91 -8.19 -14.40 -10.13
C LYS A 91 -9.68 -14.19 -9.83
N ILE A 92 -10.05 -13.90 -8.57
CA ILE A 92 -11.44 -13.68 -8.15
C ILE A 92 -12.10 -12.52 -8.91
N PHE A 93 -11.30 -11.53 -9.31
CA PHE A 93 -11.74 -10.33 -10.02
C PHE A 93 -11.33 -10.31 -11.51
N ASP A 94 -10.87 -11.44 -12.06
CA ASP A 94 -10.47 -11.52 -13.48
C ASP A 94 -11.67 -11.63 -14.43
N THR A 95 -12.86 -11.93 -13.90
CA THR A 95 -14.10 -12.07 -14.65
C THR A 95 -15.09 -10.96 -14.29
N ILE A 96 -16.08 -10.74 -15.18
CA ILE A 96 -17.19 -9.82 -14.91
C ILE A 96 -17.89 -10.23 -13.61
N ILE A 97 -18.03 -9.27 -12.69
CA ILE A 97 -18.75 -9.46 -11.42
C ILE A 97 -20.26 -9.41 -11.70
N PRO A 98 -21.02 -10.49 -11.48
CA PRO A 98 -22.47 -10.46 -11.65
C PRO A 98 -23.13 -9.42 -10.74
N LEU A 99 -24.17 -8.74 -11.22
CA LEU A 99 -24.92 -7.73 -10.44
C LEU A 99 -25.49 -8.30 -9.14
N THR A 100 -25.80 -9.59 -9.10
CA THR A 100 -26.30 -10.31 -7.92
C THR A 100 -25.29 -10.34 -6.77
N ILE A 101 -23.98 -10.25 -7.06
CA ILE A 101 -22.92 -10.21 -6.04
C ILE A 101 -22.27 -8.83 -5.92
N ALA A 102 -22.58 -7.89 -6.81
CA ALA A 102 -22.01 -6.54 -6.80
C ALA A 102 -22.26 -5.81 -5.47
N ALA A 103 -23.43 -6.00 -4.87
CA ALA A 103 -23.75 -5.45 -3.53
C ALA A 103 -22.84 -5.98 -2.40
N ARG A 104 -22.14 -7.10 -2.63
CA ARG A 104 -21.23 -7.75 -1.68
C ARG A 104 -19.76 -7.63 -2.08
N VAL A 105 -19.44 -6.78 -3.06
CA VAL A 105 -18.09 -6.70 -3.64
C VAL A 105 -17.01 -6.41 -2.60
N ASN A 106 -17.30 -5.60 -1.57
CA ASN A 106 -16.38 -5.33 -0.47
C ASN A 106 -16.03 -6.58 0.33
N GLN A 107 -17.02 -7.45 0.58
CA GLN A 107 -16.82 -8.71 1.30
C GLN A 107 -15.99 -9.69 0.46
N VAL A 108 -16.26 -9.76 -0.85
CA VAL A 108 -15.47 -10.56 -1.79
C VAL A 108 -14.01 -10.10 -1.81
N PHE A 109 -13.78 -8.79 -1.81
CA PHE A 109 -12.43 -8.22 -1.78
C PHE A 109 -11.71 -8.52 -0.45
N ALA A 110 -12.42 -8.38 0.67
CA ALA A 110 -11.88 -8.76 1.99
C ALA A 110 -11.44 -10.23 2.01
N VAL A 111 -12.27 -11.14 1.47
CA VAL A 111 -11.94 -12.57 1.36
C VAL A 111 -10.72 -12.77 0.47
N ALA A 112 -10.61 -12.09 -0.67
CA ALA A 112 -9.42 -12.18 -1.54
C ALA A 112 -8.13 -11.75 -0.81
N CYS A 113 -8.19 -10.68 -0.02
CA CYS A 113 -7.08 -10.23 0.82
C CYS A 113 -6.70 -11.24 1.91
N LEU A 114 -7.70 -11.81 2.59
CA LEU A 114 -7.50 -12.82 3.62
C LEU A 114 -6.88 -14.10 3.02
N LEU A 115 -7.40 -14.58 1.90
CA LEU A 115 -6.84 -15.74 1.19
C LEU A 115 -5.37 -15.52 0.81
N SER A 116 -5.05 -14.34 0.28
CA SER A 116 -3.66 -13.95 -0.03
C SER A 116 -2.75 -14.01 1.20
N ASN A 117 -3.26 -13.71 2.40
CA ASN A 117 -2.48 -13.84 3.64
C ASN A 117 -2.29 -15.29 4.09
N TYR A 118 -3.33 -16.13 3.97
CA TYR A 118 -3.28 -17.52 4.47
C TYR A 118 -2.56 -18.47 3.53
N GLN A 119 -2.67 -18.27 2.21
CA GLN A 119 -2.12 -19.18 1.21
C GLN A 119 -0.65 -18.92 0.90
N ASN A 120 -0.15 -17.72 1.21
CA ASN A 120 1.21 -17.33 0.87
C ASN A 120 2.13 -17.29 2.09
N LYS A 121 3.42 -17.58 1.86
CA LYS A 121 4.47 -17.32 2.85
C LYS A 121 4.52 -15.82 3.22
N PRO A 122 5.01 -15.45 4.42
CA PRO A 122 5.16 -14.05 4.81
C PRO A 122 5.78 -13.19 3.70
N LEU A 123 5.21 -12.00 3.45
CA LEU A 123 5.68 -11.06 2.42
C LEU A 123 7.12 -10.60 2.66
N VAL A 124 7.51 -10.55 3.92
CA VAL A 124 8.85 -10.20 4.40
C VAL A 124 9.23 -11.26 5.40
N LYS A 125 10.47 -11.75 5.32
CA LYS A 125 11.02 -12.63 6.35
C LYS A 125 11.09 -11.83 7.65
N ALA A 126 10.71 -12.43 8.78
CA ALA A 126 11.03 -11.84 10.06
C ALA A 126 12.56 -11.63 10.10
N TRP A 127 13.00 -10.48 10.59
CA TRP A 127 14.36 -10.36 11.09
C TRP A 127 14.44 -11.30 12.30
N ALA A 128 14.81 -12.56 12.05
CA ALA A 128 15.24 -13.43 13.13
C ALA A 128 16.45 -12.73 13.73
N GLU A 129 16.39 -12.44 15.03
CA GLU A 129 17.51 -11.89 15.76
C GLU A 129 18.69 -12.86 15.60
N GLU A 130 19.70 -12.50 14.81
CA GLU A 130 21.06 -12.98 15.01
C GLU A 130 21.58 -12.37 16.32
N LYS A 131 21.01 -12.83 17.43
CA LYS A 131 21.57 -12.71 18.76
C LYS A 131 21.72 -14.11 19.31
N THR A 132 22.72 -14.83 18.82
CA THR A 132 23.44 -15.88 19.58
C THR A 132 24.60 -16.40 18.75
N ALA A 133 25.76 -15.78 18.91
CA ALA A 133 27.08 -16.43 18.94
C ALA A 133 28.12 -15.37 19.30
N ASN A 134 28.24 -15.10 20.61
CA ASN A 134 29.46 -14.59 21.22
C ASN A 134 30.19 -15.80 21.82
#